data_AF-A0A498LWQ3-F1
#
_entry.id   AF-A0A498LWQ3-F1
#
_cell.length_a   1.000
_cell.length_b   1.000
_cell.length_c   1.000
_cell.angle_alpha   90.00
_cell.angle_beta   90.00
_cell.angle_gamma   90.00
#
_symmetry.space_group_name_H-M   'P 1'
#
loop_
_entity.id
_entity.type
_entity.pdbx_description
1 polymer ?
#
loop_
_entity_poly.entity_id
_entity_poly.type
_entity_poly.pdbx_seq_one_letter_code
_entity_poly.pdbx_strand_id
1 'polypeptide(L)'
;MGDRVIMTEVQRDGKCITQPLLNFLRRVKEAEIEKKFRDAMAKEKARFVAEKWKEETDDRKAAKQEEEEDRIREELKKCEEEERQRGEEEIRQTEERRAKELYISLKQEEKRSERDDKEWQEQLRRSKAADEEMKCKARRARDEYKRQSLRAIEKGLVAGLSGLFHKTHLNGSGHNRRHGAVIEHPTPTAEASHSPAASSGQLTSGHYRRRQHRRYSSPVTQSLTECPVWIRPPRPNSRESIIRWFKEEQRPRRAGYERSSNTVAPWFHGIISRQESEILLTNAAEGCFLVRVSERIWGYTLSYRTTSGFKHFLIDASGDYYSFLGVDQNRHATLADLIDFHKEEVITTSGGELLQDPCRTRSSTADYGGLFL
;
A
#
# COMPACT_ATOMS: atom_id res chain seq x y z
N MET A 1 -68.83 86.56 -94.35
CA MET A 1 -68.62 85.82 -95.62
C MET A 1 -67.13 85.59 -95.79
N GLY A 2 -66.70 84.43 -96.28
CA GLY A 2 -65.28 84.14 -96.54
C GLY A 2 -64.67 83.17 -95.54
N ASP A 3 -64.89 81.89 -95.77
CA ASP A 3 -64.39 80.79 -94.94
C ASP A 3 -62.89 80.52 -95.14
N ARG A 4 -62.21 80.10 -94.06
CA ARG A 4 -60.99 79.28 -94.18
C ARG A 4 -60.73 78.41 -92.94
N VAL A 5 -61.65 77.49 -92.65
CA VAL A 5 -61.38 76.40 -91.69
C VAL A 5 -60.39 75.44 -92.34
N ILE A 6 -59.12 75.48 -91.92
CA ILE A 6 -58.12 74.52 -92.40
C ILE A 6 -58.20 73.27 -91.51
N MET A 7 -59.06 72.33 -91.91
CA MET A 7 -59.09 70.97 -91.36
C MET A 7 -57.89 70.16 -91.88
N THR A 8 -56.73 70.25 -91.22
CA THR A 8 -55.64 69.27 -91.40
C THR A 8 -55.95 68.00 -90.61
N GLU A 9 -56.91 67.22 -91.11
CA GLU A 9 -57.29 65.92 -90.54
C GLU A 9 -56.32 64.83 -91.03
N VAL A 10 -55.23 64.61 -90.27
CA VAL A 10 -54.26 63.53 -90.54
C VAL A 10 -54.70 62.26 -89.79
N GLN A 11 -55.81 61.68 -90.24
CA GLN A 11 -56.34 60.44 -89.68
C GLN A 11 -55.67 59.23 -90.33
N ARG A 12 -54.82 58.52 -89.58
CA ARG A 12 -54.38 57.15 -89.91
C ARG A 12 -54.32 56.29 -88.65
N ASP A 13 -55.42 55.58 -88.41
CA ASP A 13 -55.55 54.37 -87.57
C ASP A 13 -55.13 54.45 -86.09
N GLY A 14 -55.07 55.66 -85.52
CA GLY A 14 -55.01 55.88 -84.08
C GLY A 14 -56.40 55.93 -83.45
N LYS A 15 -56.69 55.06 -82.46
CA LYS A 15 -57.84 55.25 -81.56
C LYS A 15 -57.63 56.54 -80.76
N CYS A 16 -58.47 57.56 -80.96
CA CYS A 16 -58.43 58.80 -80.20
C CYS A 16 -58.83 58.59 -78.73
N ILE A 17 -57.86 58.23 -77.89
CA ILE A 17 -58.05 58.12 -76.44
C ILE A 17 -58.20 59.55 -75.88
N THR A 18 -59.42 59.96 -75.58
CA THR A 18 -59.68 61.30 -75.04
C THR A 18 -59.04 61.48 -73.65
N GLN A 19 -58.63 62.70 -73.32
CA GLN A 19 -57.93 63.00 -72.06
C GLN A 19 -58.64 62.49 -70.79
N PRO A 20 -59.98 62.50 -70.67
CA PRO A 20 -60.68 61.88 -69.54
C PRO A 20 -60.44 60.37 -69.42
N LEU A 21 -60.36 59.64 -70.54
CA LEU A 21 -60.13 58.19 -70.56
C LEU A 21 -58.70 57.84 -70.16
N LEU A 22 -57.70 58.63 -70.59
CA LEU A 22 -56.32 58.51 -70.07
C LEU A 22 -56.26 58.75 -68.55
N ASN A 23 -56.94 59.78 -68.05
CA ASN A 23 -57.01 60.06 -66.62
C ASN A 23 -57.71 58.95 -65.83
N PHE A 24 -58.77 58.34 -66.38
CA PHE A 24 -59.45 57.19 -65.77
C PHE A 24 -58.54 55.95 -65.72
N LEU A 25 -57.90 55.59 -66.83
CA LEU A 25 -56.97 54.47 -66.90
C LEU A 25 -55.78 54.65 -65.94
N ARG A 26 -55.26 55.87 -65.80
CA ARG A 26 -54.21 56.17 -64.82
C ARG A 26 -54.70 55.95 -63.39
N ARG A 27 -55.88 56.45 -63.00
CA ARG A 27 -56.48 56.21 -61.68
C ARG A 27 -56.70 54.72 -61.37
N VAL A 28 -57.13 53.94 -62.36
CA VAL A 28 -57.27 52.48 -62.21
C VAL A 28 -55.90 51.83 -61.96
N LYS A 29 -54.83 52.28 -62.63
CA LYS A 29 -53.47 51.76 -62.41
C LYS A 29 -52.85 52.24 -61.09
N GLU A 30 -53.08 53.49 -60.70
CA GLU A 30 -52.71 54.05 -59.38
C GLU A 30 -53.34 53.19 -58.26
N ALA A 31 -54.64 52.90 -58.33
CA ALA A 31 -55.34 52.04 -57.38
C ALA A 31 -54.90 50.56 -57.43
N GLU A 32 -54.54 50.03 -58.60
CA GLU A 32 -53.99 48.67 -58.73
C GLU A 32 -52.61 48.53 -58.07
N ILE A 33 -51.76 49.57 -58.17
CA ILE A 33 -50.45 49.63 -57.50
C ILE A 33 -50.63 49.77 -55.99
N GLU A 34 -51.51 50.67 -55.55
CA GLU A 34 -51.80 50.91 -54.13
C GLU A 34 -52.39 49.66 -53.45
N LYS A 35 -53.28 48.94 -54.14
CA LYS A 35 -53.76 47.62 -53.70
C LYS A 35 -52.61 46.62 -53.57
N LYS A 36 -51.76 46.48 -54.59
CA LYS A 36 -50.62 45.54 -54.55
C LYS A 36 -49.65 45.86 -53.42
N PHE A 37 -49.43 47.14 -53.10
CA PHE A 37 -48.64 47.55 -51.94
C PHE A 37 -49.30 47.15 -50.62
N ARG A 38 -50.62 47.38 -50.47
CA ARG A 38 -51.39 46.94 -49.29
C ARG A 38 -51.38 45.42 -49.12
N ASP A 39 -51.60 44.67 -50.20
CA ASP A 39 -51.59 43.20 -50.22
C ASP A 39 -50.18 42.65 -49.88
N ALA A 40 -49.10 43.27 -50.39
CA ALA A 40 -47.72 42.91 -50.05
C ALA A 40 -47.39 43.18 -48.57
N MET A 41 -47.76 44.35 -48.05
CA MET A 41 -47.56 44.70 -46.63
C MET A 41 -48.40 43.80 -45.70
N ALA A 42 -49.59 43.38 -46.10
CA ALA A 42 -50.39 42.40 -45.36
C ALA A 42 -49.74 41.01 -45.36
N LYS A 43 -49.20 40.57 -46.51
CA LYS A 43 -48.47 39.30 -46.64
C LYS A 43 -47.21 39.27 -45.78
N GLU A 44 -46.45 40.35 -45.72
CA GLU A 44 -45.22 40.41 -44.91
C GLU A 44 -45.51 40.48 -43.41
N LYS A 45 -46.57 41.21 -43.00
CA LYS A 45 -47.07 41.15 -41.62
C LYS A 45 -47.53 39.74 -41.24
N ALA A 46 -48.22 39.03 -42.12
CA ALA A 46 -48.65 37.65 -41.87
C ALA A 46 -47.45 36.68 -41.72
N ARG A 47 -46.38 36.87 -42.51
CA ARG A 47 -45.12 36.13 -42.37
C ARG A 47 -44.45 36.38 -41.03
N PHE A 48 -44.23 37.64 -40.66
CA PHE A 48 -43.62 38.01 -39.37
C PHE A 48 -44.39 37.45 -38.16
N VAL A 49 -45.73 37.48 -38.23
CA VAL A 49 -46.57 36.85 -37.19
C VAL A 49 -46.38 35.33 -37.18
N ALA A 50 -46.42 34.65 -38.33
CA ALA A 50 -46.24 33.20 -38.40
C ALA A 50 -44.84 32.74 -37.96
N GLU A 51 -43.80 33.53 -38.25
CA GLU A 51 -42.42 33.32 -37.82
C GLU A 51 -42.29 33.43 -36.30
N LYS A 52 -42.81 34.51 -35.70
CA LYS A 52 -42.84 34.68 -34.24
C LYS A 52 -43.65 33.59 -33.53
N TRP A 53 -44.81 33.18 -34.07
CA TRP A 53 -45.58 32.06 -33.51
C TRP A 53 -44.81 30.73 -33.62
N LYS A 54 -43.99 30.54 -34.65
CA LYS A 54 -43.12 29.35 -34.76
C LYS A 54 -42.04 29.38 -33.69
N GLU A 55 -41.30 30.49 -33.57
CA GLU A 55 -40.28 30.75 -32.55
C GLU A 55 -40.83 30.46 -31.14
N GLU A 56 -41.94 31.09 -30.74
CA GLU A 56 -42.61 30.86 -29.45
C GLU A 56 -43.05 29.40 -29.23
N THR A 57 -43.38 28.65 -30.29
CA THR A 57 -43.68 27.21 -30.16
C THR A 57 -42.43 26.34 -30.09
N ASP A 58 -41.30 26.77 -30.64
CA ASP A 58 -40.04 26.03 -30.61
C ASP A 58 -39.32 26.25 -29.27
N ASP A 59 -39.29 27.49 -28.75
CA ASP A 59 -38.84 27.81 -27.40
C ASP A 59 -39.61 26.99 -26.34
N ARG A 60 -40.94 26.91 -26.48
CA ARG A 60 -41.80 26.12 -25.58
C ARG A 60 -41.67 24.60 -25.74
N LYS A 61 -40.99 24.11 -26.79
CA LYS A 61 -40.54 22.71 -26.88
C LYS A 61 -39.18 22.57 -26.20
N ALA A 62 -38.25 23.49 -26.43
CA ALA A 62 -36.91 23.49 -25.83
C ALA A 62 -37.00 23.51 -24.29
N ALA A 63 -37.78 24.41 -23.70
CA ALA A 63 -37.97 24.48 -22.25
C ALA A 63 -38.54 23.18 -21.64
N LYS A 64 -39.40 22.46 -22.38
CA LYS A 64 -39.93 21.15 -21.96
C LYS A 64 -38.91 20.02 -22.10
N GLN A 65 -38.03 20.09 -23.09
CA GLN A 65 -36.92 19.16 -23.23
C GLN A 65 -35.88 19.38 -22.13
N GLU A 66 -35.58 20.63 -21.79
CA GLU A 66 -34.68 21.00 -20.68
C GLU A 66 -35.23 20.50 -19.33
N GLU A 67 -36.53 20.73 -19.05
CA GLU A 67 -37.24 20.17 -17.89
C GLU A 67 -37.17 18.63 -17.83
N GLU A 68 -37.29 17.94 -18.98
CA GLU A 68 -37.19 16.48 -19.05
C GLU A 68 -35.75 15.97 -18.89
N GLU A 69 -34.77 16.61 -19.51
CA GLU A 69 -33.36 16.28 -19.35
C GLU A 69 -32.90 16.49 -17.91
N ASP A 70 -33.30 17.57 -17.24
CA ASP A 70 -32.96 17.81 -15.84
C ASP A 70 -33.63 16.79 -14.91
N ARG A 71 -34.89 16.42 -15.17
CA ARG A 71 -35.57 15.34 -14.46
C ARG A 71 -34.86 13.98 -14.62
N ILE A 72 -34.28 13.72 -15.79
CA ILE A 72 -33.42 12.54 -16.04
C ILE A 72 -32.08 12.68 -15.30
N ARG A 73 -31.47 13.87 -15.30
CA ARG A 73 -30.22 14.16 -14.56
C ARG A 73 -30.40 14.01 -13.04
N GLU A 74 -31.56 14.32 -12.48
CA GLU A 74 -31.87 14.10 -11.05
C GLU A 74 -32.08 12.62 -10.71
N GLU A 75 -32.88 11.87 -11.47
CA GLU A 75 -33.07 10.43 -11.23
C GLU A 75 -31.76 9.64 -11.42
N LEU A 76 -30.87 10.06 -12.33
CA LEU A 76 -29.52 9.48 -12.47
C LEU A 76 -28.66 9.72 -11.21
N LYS A 77 -28.56 10.97 -10.72
CA LYS A 77 -27.82 11.29 -9.48
C LYS A 77 -28.36 10.53 -8.27
N LYS A 78 -29.69 10.39 -8.19
CA LYS A 78 -30.36 9.61 -7.14
C LYS A 78 -30.02 8.13 -7.22
N CYS A 79 -30.03 7.54 -8.42
CA CYS A 79 -29.64 6.14 -8.62
C CYS A 79 -28.16 5.88 -8.26
N GLU A 80 -27.26 6.81 -8.64
CA GLU A 80 -25.84 6.79 -8.28
C GLU A 80 -25.62 6.87 -6.75
N GLU A 81 -26.32 7.78 -6.07
CA GLU A 81 -26.29 7.91 -4.61
C GLU A 81 -26.88 6.66 -3.91
N GLU A 82 -27.94 6.07 -4.45
CA GLU A 82 -28.49 4.81 -3.95
C GLU A 82 -27.52 3.62 -4.14
N GLU A 83 -26.76 3.56 -5.24
CA GLU A 83 -25.69 2.56 -5.40
C GLU A 83 -24.53 2.80 -4.43
N ARG A 84 -24.13 4.06 -4.21
CA ARG A 84 -23.11 4.44 -3.24
C ARG A 84 -23.50 3.98 -1.83
N GLN A 85 -24.75 4.22 -1.42
CA GLN A 85 -25.29 3.78 -0.13
C GLN A 85 -25.37 2.24 -0.02
N ARG A 86 -25.75 1.52 -1.09
CA ARG A 86 -25.72 0.05 -1.12
C ARG A 86 -24.30 -0.49 -0.89
N GLY A 87 -23.29 0.11 -1.54
CA GLY A 87 -21.88 -0.27 -1.36
C GLY A 87 -21.36 -0.01 0.07
N GLU A 88 -21.69 1.14 0.65
CA GLU A 88 -21.33 1.46 2.04
C GLU A 88 -21.99 0.51 3.05
N GLU A 89 -23.24 0.12 2.82
CA GLU A 89 -23.95 -0.87 3.63
C GLU A 89 -23.31 -2.27 3.55
N GLU A 90 -22.93 -2.74 2.36
CA GLU A 90 -22.24 -4.03 2.19
C GLU A 90 -20.85 -4.05 2.84
N ILE A 91 -20.10 -2.95 2.73
CA ILE A 91 -18.82 -2.76 3.44
C ILE A 91 -19.06 -2.82 4.96
N ARG A 92 -20.04 -2.07 5.48
CA ARG A 92 -20.36 -2.03 6.92
C ARG A 92 -20.74 -3.41 7.47
N GLN A 93 -21.56 -4.17 6.75
CA GLN A 93 -21.92 -5.55 7.13
C GLN A 93 -20.71 -6.50 7.07
N THR A 94 -19.83 -6.33 6.08
CA THR A 94 -18.59 -7.10 5.96
C THR A 94 -17.61 -6.81 7.11
N GLU A 95 -17.48 -5.55 7.52
CA GLU A 95 -16.67 -5.14 8.67
C GLU A 95 -17.26 -5.61 9.99
N GLU A 96 -18.58 -5.51 10.19
CA GLU A 96 -19.25 -6.02 11.38
C GLU A 96 -19.08 -7.54 11.52
N ARG A 97 -19.17 -8.28 10.41
CA ARG A 97 -18.89 -9.73 10.38
C ARG A 97 -17.42 -10.03 10.73
N ARG A 98 -16.45 -9.32 10.15
CA ARG A 98 -15.03 -9.46 10.49
C ARG A 98 -14.76 -9.16 11.97
N ALA A 99 -15.40 -8.13 12.53
CA ALA A 99 -15.29 -7.79 13.94
C ALA A 99 -15.87 -8.89 14.86
N LYS A 100 -17.01 -9.49 14.49
CA LYS A 100 -17.60 -10.65 15.18
C LYS A 100 -16.67 -11.87 15.12
N GLU A 101 -16.10 -12.17 13.96
CA GLU A 101 -15.12 -13.26 13.79
C GLU A 101 -13.88 -13.06 14.67
N LEU A 102 -13.27 -11.87 14.64
CA LEU A 102 -12.12 -11.51 15.48
C LEU A 102 -12.43 -11.60 16.97
N TYR A 103 -13.61 -11.14 17.42
CA TYR A 103 -14.03 -11.26 18.81
C TYR A 103 -14.17 -12.72 19.25
N ILE A 104 -14.74 -13.59 18.41
CA ILE A 104 -14.87 -15.03 18.70
C ILE A 104 -13.49 -15.68 18.82
N SER A 105 -12.57 -15.41 17.88
CA SER A 105 -11.19 -15.92 17.95
C SER A 105 -10.46 -15.44 19.21
N LEU A 106 -10.57 -14.15 19.56
CA LEU A 106 -9.99 -13.59 20.79
C LEU A 106 -10.55 -14.30 22.04
N LYS A 107 -11.86 -14.55 22.09
CA LYS A 107 -12.52 -15.26 23.20
C LYS A 107 -12.11 -16.75 23.29
N GLN A 108 -11.70 -17.35 22.18
CA GLN A 108 -11.17 -18.71 22.14
C GLN A 108 -9.70 -18.77 22.62
N GLU A 109 -8.90 -17.76 22.29
CA GLU A 109 -7.49 -17.67 22.67
C GLU A 109 -7.29 -17.24 24.13
N GLU A 110 -8.14 -16.34 24.65
CA GLU A 110 -8.26 -16.04 26.08
C GLU A 110 -8.48 -17.34 26.89
N LYS A 111 -9.41 -18.19 26.42
CA LYS A 111 -9.67 -19.52 26.99
C LYS A 111 -8.55 -20.55 26.78
N ARG A 112 -7.60 -20.33 25.85
CA ARG A 112 -6.40 -21.16 25.70
C ARG A 112 -5.36 -20.77 26.74
N SER A 113 -4.98 -19.49 26.79
CA SER A 113 -4.08 -18.95 27.82
C SER A 113 -4.52 -19.35 29.23
N GLU A 114 -5.82 -19.28 29.50
CA GLU A 114 -6.42 -19.73 30.76
C GLU A 114 -6.20 -21.22 31.11
N ARG A 115 -6.00 -22.11 30.13
CA ARG A 115 -5.67 -23.53 30.37
C ARG A 115 -4.17 -23.72 30.45
N ASP A 116 -3.43 -23.10 29.55
CA ASP A 116 -1.97 -23.20 29.46
C ASP A 116 -1.31 -22.68 30.76
N ASP A 117 -1.85 -21.60 31.35
CA ASP A 117 -1.46 -21.11 32.69
C ASP A 117 -1.74 -22.15 33.80
N LYS A 118 -2.88 -22.85 33.75
CA LYS A 118 -3.25 -23.88 34.74
C LYS A 118 -2.33 -25.11 34.61
N GLU A 119 -2.05 -25.54 33.38
CA GLU A 119 -1.09 -26.61 33.09
C GLU A 119 0.34 -26.23 33.54
N TRP A 120 0.77 -24.99 33.29
CA TRP A 120 2.07 -24.48 33.76
C TRP A 120 2.17 -24.47 35.29
N GLN A 121 1.14 -24.02 36.01
CA GLN A 121 1.09 -24.08 37.48
C GLN A 121 1.15 -25.53 37.99
N GLU A 122 0.48 -26.46 37.30
CA GLU A 122 0.53 -27.89 37.60
C GLU A 122 1.90 -28.52 37.33
N GLN A 123 2.58 -28.13 36.25
CA GLN A 123 3.96 -28.54 35.94
C GLN A 123 4.93 -27.99 36.98
N LEU A 124 4.82 -26.70 37.35
CA LEU A 124 5.62 -26.07 38.40
C LEU A 124 5.43 -26.75 39.76
N ARG A 125 4.21 -27.19 40.08
CA ARG A 125 3.92 -27.97 41.30
C ARG A 125 4.54 -29.36 41.26
N ARG A 126 4.50 -30.05 40.11
CA ARG A 126 5.17 -31.36 39.92
C ARG A 126 6.70 -31.23 40.03
N SER A 127 7.31 -30.24 39.40
CA SER A 127 8.74 -29.94 39.49
C SER A 127 9.19 -29.70 40.95
N LYS A 128 8.52 -28.79 41.68
CA LYS A 128 8.83 -28.53 43.09
C LYS A 128 8.72 -29.76 43.99
N ALA A 129 7.76 -30.66 43.70
CA ALA A 129 7.62 -31.91 44.43
C ALA A 129 8.77 -32.90 44.13
N ALA A 130 9.17 -33.03 42.86
CA ALA A 130 10.30 -33.86 42.46
C ALA A 130 11.64 -33.38 43.08
N ASP A 131 11.88 -32.06 43.10
CA ASP A 131 13.06 -31.47 43.73
C ASP A 131 13.16 -31.80 45.23
N GLU A 132 12.03 -31.72 45.96
CA GLU A 132 12.01 -32.04 47.38
C GLU A 132 12.12 -33.56 47.63
N GLU A 133 11.57 -34.39 46.74
CA GLU A 133 11.80 -35.85 46.78
C GLU A 133 13.28 -36.19 46.56
N MET A 134 13.96 -35.52 45.63
CA MET A 134 15.40 -35.67 45.39
C MET A 134 16.23 -35.18 46.57
N LYS A 135 15.86 -34.07 47.22
CA LYS A 135 16.45 -33.63 48.51
C LYS A 135 16.23 -34.66 49.62
N CYS A 136 15.07 -35.33 49.66
CA CYS A 136 14.81 -36.43 50.61
C CYS A 136 15.67 -37.67 50.33
N LYS A 137 15.80 -38.09 49.07
CA LYS A 137 16.70 -39.19 48.65
C LYS A 137 18.16 -38.89 49.01
N ALA A 138 18.64 -37.68 48.71
CA ALA A 138 19.99 -37.23 49.02
C ALA A 138 20.29 -37.18 50.53
N ARG A 139 19.33 -36.77 51.37
CA ARG A 139 19.46 -36.86 52.84
C ARG A 139 19.62 -38.31 53.29
N ARG A 140 18.68 -39.20 52.93
CA ARG A 140 18.73 -40.63 53.29
C ARG A 140 20.06 -41.29 52.88
N ALA A 141 20.57 -41.00 51.68
CA ALA A 141 21.85 -41.54 51.20
C ALA A 141 23.05 -41.10 52.05
N ARG A 142 23.10 -39.83 52.48
CA ARG A 142 24.14 -39.32 53.39
C ARG A 142 24.04 -39.96 54.78
N ASP A 143 22.83 -40.11 55.31
CA ASP A 143 22.60 -40.71 56.63
C ASP A 143 22.89 -42.22 56.64
N GLU A 144 22.61 -42.92 55.53
CA GLU A 144 22.98 -44.31 55.31
C GLU A 144 24.51 -44.46 55.22
N TYR A 145 25.18 -43.67 54.39
CA TYR A 145 26.65 -43.66 54.31
C TYR A 145 27.30 -43.38 55.68
N LYS A 146 26.77 -42.42 56.45
CA LYS A 146 27.24 -42.12 57.81
C LYS A 146 27.05 -43.31 58.76
N ARG A 147 25.91 -43.99 58.73
CA ARG A 147 25.65 -45.20 59.53
C ARG A 147 26.55 -46.38 59.11
N GLN A 148 26.81 -46.56 57.83
CA GLN A 148 27.72 -47.60 57.32
C GLN A 148 29.16 -47.31 57.69
N SER A 149 29.60 -46.05 57.57
CA SER A 149 30.92 -45.58 58.00
C SER A 149 31.16 -45.82 59.49
N LEU A 150 30.21 -45.45 60.36
CA LEU A 150 30.29 -45.72 61.81
C LEU A 150 30.38 -47.23 62.11
N ARG A 151 29.55 -48.07 61.46
CA ARG A 151 29.63 -49.53 61.59
C ARG A 151 30.94 -50.12 61.05
N ALA A 152 31.56 -49.50 60.05
CA ALA A 152 32.86 -49.90 59.52
C ALA A 152 34.00 -49.53 60.48
N ILE A 153 33.93 -48.36 61.12
CA ILE A 153 34.86 -47.94 62.18
C ILE A 153 34.74 -48.87 63.39
N GLU A 154 33.51 -49.17 63.83
CA GLU A 154 33.24 -50.10 64.93
C GLU A 154 33.78 -51.51 64.63
N LYS A 155 33.48 -52.07 63.43
CA LYS A 155 34.06 -53.34 62.98
C LYS A 155 35.58 -53.30 62.88
N GLY A 156 36.18 -52.19 62.44
CA GLY A 156 37.62 -51.99 62.39
C GLY A 156 38.27 -51.96 63.78
N LEU A 157 37.60 -51.33 64.75
CA LEU A 157 38.02 -51.30 66.15
C LEU A 157 37.93 -52.70 66.79
N VAL A 158 36.83 -53.42 66.56
CA VAL A 158 36.66 -54.82 66.99
C VAL A 158 37.68 -55.75 66.32
N ALA A 159 38.00 -55.55 65.04
CA ALA A 159 39.05 -56.28 64.35
C ALA A 159 40.44 -55.95 64.90
N GLY A 160 40.70 -54.69 65.27
CA GLY A 160 41.95 -54.27 65.93
C GLY A 160 42.11 -54.89 67.32
N LEU A 161 41.03 -54.94 68.13
CA LEU A 161 41.00 -55.58 69.44
C LEU A 161 41.12 -57.11 69.34
N SER A 162 40.47 -57.74 68.36
CA SER A 162 40.63 -59.16 68.06
C SER A 162 42.05 -59.49 67.57
N GLY A 163 42.64 -58.62 66.73
CA GLY A 163 44.03 -58.71 66.31
C GLY A 163 45.02 -58.55 67.47
N LEU A 164 44.71 -57.69 68.45
CA LEU A 164 45.48 -57.56 69.70
C LEU A 164 45.41 -58.86 70.52
N PHE A 165 44.26 -59.54 70.56
CA PHE A 165 44.10 -60.83 71.22
C PHE A 165 44.89 -61.95 70.53
N HIS A 166 44.94 -61.96 69.20
CA HIS A 166 45.75 -62.91 68.40
C HIS A 166 47.26 -62.60 68.45
N LYS A 167 47.67 -61.38 68.80
CA LYS A 167 49.08 -60.95 68.85
C LYS A 167 49.84 -61.38 70.11
N THR A 168 49.26 -62.29 70.91
CA THR A 168 49.90 -62.89 72.09
C THR A 168 50.71 -64.15 71.77
N HIS A 169 50.75 -64.62 70.51
CA HIS A 169 51.58 -65.75 70.10
C HIS A 169 52.48 -65.47 68.88
N LEU A 170 53.79 -65.59 69.12
CA LEU A 170 54.92 -65.76 68.19
C LEU A 170 55.36 -64.58 67.28
N ASN A 171 56.68 -64.36 67.28
CA ASN A 171 57.43 -63.58 66.29
C ASN A 171 57.55 -64.36 64.96
N GLY A 172 57.73 -63.68 63.81
CA GLY A 172 57.80 -64.43 62.54
C GLY A 172 58.25 -63.77 61.23
N SER A 173 58.98 -62.64 61.23
CA SER A 173 59.56 -62.05 59.98
C SER A 173 58.53 -61.63 58.91
N GLY A 174 59.00 -61.04 57.80
CA GLY A 174 58.16 -60.66 56.65
C GLY A 174 58.68 -61.27 55.34
N HIS A 175 58.09 -60.89 54.20
CA HIS A 175 58.78 -60.77 52.90
C HIS A 175 57.93 -59.96 51.89
N ASN A 176 58.58 -59.48 50.83
CA ASN A 176 58.01 -58.58 49.81
C ASN A 176 57.99 -59.26 48.43
N ARG A 177 56.83 -59.33 47.76
CA ARG A 177 56.76 -59.50 46.30
C ARG A 177 55.38 -59.15 45.70
N ARG A 178 55.39 -58.57 44.49
CA ARG A 178 54.23 -58.43 43.57
C ARG A 178 54.25 -59.56 42.54
N HIS A 179 53.10 -59.96 42.01
CA HIS A 179 52.92 -60.49 40.65
C HIS A 179 51.46 -60.24 40.19
N GLY A 180 51.19 -60.33 38.88
CA GLY A 180 49.84 -60.21 38.31
C GLY A 180 49.78 -60.40 36.79
N ALA A 181 48.57 -60.67 36.28
CA ALA A 181 48.13 -60.66 34.88
C ALA A 181 46.60 -60.37 34.90
N VAL A 182 45.91 -59.64 34.00
CA VAL A 182 46.07 -59.31 32.57
C VAL A 182 45.44 -60.34 31.62
N ILE A 183 44.24 -59.99 31.11
CA ILE A 183 43.60 -60.32 29.82
C ILE A 183 42.73 -59.06 29.55
N GLU A 184 43.07 -58.09 28.70
CA GLU A 184 43.24 -58.02 27.23
C GLU A 184 42.02 -57.43 26.47
N HIS A 185 42.26 -57.04 25.21
CA HIS A 185 41.56 -56.02 24.40
C HIS A 185 40.61 -56.68 23.33
N PRO A 186 39.84 -55.98 22.43
CA PRO A 186 40.14 -54.66 21.81
C PRO A 186 38.97 -53.72 21.37
N THR A 187 39.38 -52.61 20.75
CA THR A 187 38.62 -51.61 19.93
C THR A 187 38.91 -51.84 18.42
N PRO A 188 38.44 -51.05 17.42
CA PRO A 188 37.67 -49.77 17.40
C PRO A 188 36.33 -49.91 16.59
N THR A 189 35.72 -48.99 15.81
CA THR A 189 36.09 -47.70 15.17
C THR A 189 34.85 -46.89 14.71
N ALA A 190 35.05 -45.59 14.42
CA ALA A 190 34.50 -44.75 13.32
C ALA A 190 33.04 -44.91 12.83
N GLU A 191 32.22 -43.87 12.62
CA GLU A 191 32.36 -42.38 12.53
C GLU A 191 30.94 -41.77 12.74
N ALA A 192 30.63 -40.49 13.04
CA ALA A 192 31.33 -39.24 13.41
C ALA A 192 30.25 -38.28 14.06
N SER A 193 30.26 -36.94 14.12
CA SER A 193 31.15 -35.85 13.63
C SER A 193 30.90 -34.52 14.41
N HIS A 194 31.47 -33.41 13.91
CA HIS A 194 31.17 -31.97 14.14
C HIS A 194 30.40 -31.57 15.44
N SER A 195 31.04 -31.18 16.55
CA SER A 195 31.78 -29.91 16.83
C SER A 195 30.98 -28.59 16.67
N PRO A 196 31.25 -27.49 17.42
CA PRO A 196 32.11 -27.33 18.64
C PRO A 196 31.58 -26.38 19.76
N ALA A 197 32.36 -26.29 20.86
CA ALA A 197 32.60 -25.09 21.72
C ALA A 197 31.46 -24.50 22.60
N ALA A 198 31.74 -23.77 23.70
CA ALA A 198 32.91 -23.74 24.60
C ALA A 198 32.60 -22.97 25.91
N SER A 199 33.25 -23.35 27.01
CA SER A 199 33.46 -22.60 28.28
C SER A 199 32.25 -22.11 29.09
N SER A 200 32.38 -22.14 30.42
CA SER A 200 31.52 -21.41 31.36
C SER A 200 32.36 -20.83 32.48
N GLY A 201 32.07 -19.60 32.91
CA GLY A 201 32.88 -18.86 33.87
C GLY A 201 32.10 -17.82 34.67
N GLN A 202 32.14 -17.99 36.00
CA GLN A 202 31.92 -17.02 37.08
C GLN A 202 30.63 -16.16 37.13
N LEU A 203 30.01 -16.17 38.30
CA LEU A 203 29.03 -15.19 38.78
C LEU A 203 29.73 -14.07 39.55
N THR A 204 29.37 -12.80 39.31
CA THR A 204 29.49 -11.74 40.34
C THR A 204 28.34 -10.73 40.25
N SER A 205 27.94 -10.24 41.43
CA SER A 205 27.26 -8.96 41.73
C SER A 205 26.03 -8.50 40.92
N GLY A 206 24.96 -8.14 41.63
CA GLY A 206 23.92 -7.24 41.10
C GLY A 206 24.11 -5.81 41.62
N HIS A 207 23.29 -4.87 41.14
CA HIS A 207 22.43 -4.01 41.99
C HIS A 207 21.74 -2.83 41.23
N TYR A 208 20.55 -2.46 41.71
CA TYR A 208 19.79 -1.20 41.54
C TYR A 208 19.56 -0.57 40.13
N ARG A 209 18.30 -0.65 39.64
CA ARG A 209 17.41 0.49 39.28
C ARG A 209 16.01 -0.05 38.97
N ARG A 210 15.05 0.04 39.91
CA ARG A 210 14.13 1.17 40.20
C ARG A 210 12.98 1.30 39.18
N ARG A 211 11.75 1.00 39.62
CA ARG A 211 10.49 1.16 38.86
C ARG A 211 10.16 2.63 38.56
N GLN A 212 9.51 2.81 37.41
CA GLN A 212 8.46 3.79 37.04
C GLN A 212 8.52 5.25 37.55
N HIS A 213 8.60 6.15 36.57
CA HIS A 213 7.61 7.22 36.32
C HIS A 213 7.27 7.10 34.82
N ARG A 214 6.04 7.24 34.27
CA ARG A 214 4.80 7.87 34.73
C ARG A 214 4.97 9.32 35.17
N ARG A 215 5.03 10.21 34.19
CA ARG A 215 4.56 11.60 34.30
C ARG A 215 3.29 11.74 33.48
N TYR A 216 2.34 12.48 34.04
CA TYR A 216 1.15 13.00 33.36
C TYR A 216 1.46 14.42 32.83
N SER A 217 0.45 15.07 32.26
CA SER A 217 0.43 16.45 31.73
C SER A 217 0.87 16.58 30.26
N SER A 218 0.06 17.10 29.35
CA SER A 218 -1.35 17.54 29.47
C SER A 218 -2.09 17.40 28.13
N PRO A 219 -3.42 17.24 28.12
CA PRO A 219 -4.20 17.42 26.89
C PRO A 219 -4.18 18.90 26.50
N VAL A 220 -3.62 19.21 25.32
CA VAL A 220 -3.76 20.52 24.67
C VAL A 220 -4.75 20.36 23.53
N THR A 221 -5.88 21.07 23.63
CA THR A 221 -6.94 21.01 22.61
C THR A 221 -6.52 21.76 21.35
N GLN A 222 -6.08 21.03 20.33
CA GLN A 222 -6.06 21.47 18.93
C GLN A 222 -6.74 20.35 18.10
N SER A 223 -8.04 20.47 17.83
CA SER A 223 -8.58 21.20 16.67
C SER A 223 -8.55 20.40 15.36
N LEU A 224 -9.41 19.37 15.33
CA LEU A 224 -10.07 18.79 14.14
C LEU A 224 -9.37 18.98 12.77
N THR A 225 -8.43 18.11 12.43
CA THR A 225 -8.23 17.59 11.05
C THR A 225 -7.28 16.37 11.03
N GLU A 226 -7.41 15.45 12.00
CA GLU A 226 -6.66 14.19 11.96
C GLU A 226 -7.34 13.21 10.99
N CYS A 227 -6.68 12.94 9.86
CA CYS A 227 -7.11 11.87 8.95
C CYS A 227 -7.07 10.51 9.68
N PRO A 228 -8.05 9.62 9.47
CA PRO A 228 -8.06 8.31 10.12
C PRO A 228 -6.79 7.51 9.75
N VAL A 229 -6.25 6.78 10.72
CA VAL A 229 -5.00 6.02 10.56
C VAL A 229 -5.17 4.98 9.45
N TRP A 230 -4.57 5.25 8.29
CA TRP A 230 -4.70 4.44 7.09
C TRP A 230 -4.42 2.96 7.36
N ILE A 231 -5.46 2.12 7.21
CA ILE A 231 -5.30 0.67 7.07
C ILE A 231 -4.56 0.46 5.75
N ARG A 232 -3.23 0.30 5.82
CA ARG A 232 -2.39 0.06 4.64
C ARG A 232 -2.96 -1.12 3.85
N PRO A 233 -3.27 -0.98 2.55
CA PRO A 233 -3.89 -2.05 1.78
C PRO A 233 -3.04 -3.32 1.85
N PRO A 234 -3.68 -4.51 1.94
CA PRO A 234 -2.99 -5.77 2.20
C PRO A 234 -1.95 -6.01 1.10
N ARG A 235 -0.70 -6.28 1.50
CA ARG A 235 0.48 -6.29 0.61
C ARG A 235 0.25 -7.09 -0.67
N PRO A 236 0.87 -6.69 -1.82
CA PRO A 236 0.80 -7.46 -3.05
C PRO A 236 1.17 -8.93 -2.79
N ASN A 237 0.30 -9.84 -3.22
CA ASN A 237 0.39 -11.27 -2.93
C ASN A 237 0.81 -12.12 -4.14
N SER A 238 0.84 -11.52 -5.34
CA SER A 238 1.35 -12.12 -6.58
C SER A 238 1.87 -11.03 -7.53
N ARG A 239 2.67 -11.44 -8.52
CA ARG A 239 3.19 -10.56 -9.58
C ARG A 239 2.05 -10.01 -10.45
N GLU A 240 1.01 -10.80 -10.66
CA GLU A 240 -0.18 -10.47 -11.44
C GLU A 240 -1.00 -9.38 -10.74
N SER A 241 -1.10 -9.44 -9.41
CA SER A 241 -1.71 -8.38 -8.60
C SER A 241 -0.93 -7.05 -8.70
N ILE A 242 0.41 -7.10 -8.78
CA ILE A 242 1.26 -5.91 -8.99
C ILE A 242 1.07 -5.34 -10.40
N ILE A 243 1.07 -6.19 -11.44
CA ILE A 243 0.87 -5.76 -12.84
C ILE A 243 -0.50 -5.11 -13.00
N ARG A 244 -1.55 -5.71 -12.42
CA ARG A 244 -2.91 -5.18 -12.43
C ARG A 244 -2.99 -3.82 -11.75
N TRP A 245 -2.55 -3.73 -10.49
CA TRP A 245 -2.46 -2.48 -9.73
C TRP A 245 -1.74 -1.37 -10.51
N PHE A 246 -0.60 -1.70 -11.13
CA PHE A 246 0.14 -0.72 -11.92
C PHE A 246 -0.67 -0.26 -13.15
N LYS A 247 -1.30 -1.18 -13.89
CA LYS A 247 -2.09 -0.84 -15.09
C LYS A 247 -3.37 -0.07 -14.79
N GLU A 248 -4.01 -0.33 -13.65
CA GLU A 248 -5.29 0.26 -13.23
C GLU A 248 -5.11 1.60 -12.48
N GLU A 249 -4.22 1.67 -11.49
CA GLU A 249 -4.05 2.89 -10.66
C GLU A 249 -2.89 3.79 -11.10
N GLN A 250 -1.75 3.19 -11.45
CA GLN A 250 -0.48 3.93 -11.54
C GLN A 250 -0.17 4.43 -12.96
N ARG A 251 -0.55 3.66 -13.98
CA ARG A 251 -0.39 4.00 -15.40
C ARG A 251 -1.23 5.23 -15.80
N PRO A 252 -2.50 5.40 -15.34
CA PRO A 252 -3.23 6.67 -15.54
C PRO A 252 -2.59 7.86 -14.82
N ARG A 253 -1.97 7.63 -13.64
CA ARG A 253 -1.17 8.63 -12.90
C ARG A 253 0.22 8.89 -13.51
N ARG A 254 0.49 8.37 -14.71
CA ARG A 254 1.76 8.47 -15.45
C ARG A 254 2.99 8.00 -14.67
N ALA A 255 2.84 7.06 -13.74
CA ALA A 255 3.98 6.48 -13.03
C ALA A 255 4.93 5.77 -14.00
N GLY A 256 6.24 6.01 -13.84
CA GLY A 256 7.28 5.47 -14.71
C GLY A 256 7.45 6.15 -16.07
N TYR A 257 6.62 7.14 -16.41
CA TYR A 257 6.83 7.99 -17.59
C TYR A 257 7.71 9.20 -17.27
N GLU A 258 8.31 9.77 -18.32
CA GLU A 258 8.98 11.07 -18.23
C GLU A 258 7.97 12.21 -18.01
N ARG A 259 8.38 13.27 -17.30
CA ARG A 259 7.55 14.44 -16.97
C ARG A 259 6.94 15.08 -18.22
N SER A 260 7.76 15.29 -19.25
CA SER A 260 7.44 16.06 -20.46
C SER A 260 6.99 15.21 -21.66
N SER A 261 7.24 13.89 -21.67
CA SER A 261 6.95 13.02 -22.82
C SER A 261 6.13 11.79 -22.45
N ASN A 262 5.60 11.09 -23.45
CA ASN A 262 4.92 9.81 -23.26
C ASN A 262 5.88 8.61 -23.38
N THR A 263 7.19 8.83 -23.13
CA THR A 263 8.20 7.76 -23.10
C THR A 263 8.38 7.25 -21.67
N VAL A 264 8.75 5.98 -21.52
CA VAL A 264 9.10 5.41 -20.21
C VAL A 264 10.42 6.03 -19.76
N ALA A 265 10.45 6.56 -18.54
CA ALA A 265 11.59 7.33 -18.04
C ALA A 265 12.86 6.47 -17.93
N PRO A 266 14.05 7.02 -18.20
CA PRO A 266 15.30 6.26 -18.17
C PRO A 266 15.70 5.75 -16.78
N TRP A 267 15.08 6.27 -15.72
CA TRP A 267 15.22 5.79 -14.34
C TRP A 267 14.22 4.68 -13.97
N PHE A 268 13.20 4.38 -14.78
CA PHE A 268 12.17 3.39 -14.44
C PHE A 268 12.52 2.01 -15.01
N HIS A 269 12.54 0.98 -14.15
CA HIS A 269 12.96 -0.39 -14.52
C HIS A 269 11.83 -1.42 -14.39
N GLY A 270 10.63 -1.00 -13.95
CA GLY A 270 9.49 -1.89 -13.81
C GLY A 270 9.67 -2.92 -12.68
N ILE A 271 9.16 -4.14 -12.86
CA ILE A 271 9.27 -5.21 -11.85
C ILE A 271 10.64 -5.90 -11.98
N ILE A 272 11.62 -5.46 -11.18
CA ILE A 272 12.91 -6.15 -10.99
C ILE A 272 13.23 -6.34 -9.50
N SER A 273 13.97 -7.39 -9.20
CA SER A 273 14.42 -7.73 -7.84
C SER A 273 15.43 -6.71 -7.28
N ARG A 274 15.76 -6.85 -5.99
CA ARG A 274 16.85 -6.07 -5.38
C ARG A 274 18.19 -6.40 -6.05
N GLN A 275 18.48 -7.68 -6.23
CA GLN A 275 19.76 -8.16 -6.74
C GLN A 275 20.01 -7.68 -8.18
N GLU A 276 18.99 -7.69 -9.03
CA GLU A 276 19.09 -7.12 -10.38
C GLU A 276 19.38 -5.61 -10.35
N SER A 277 18.75 -4.86 -9.44
CA SER A 277 19.04 -3.43 -9.29
C SER A 277 20.46 -3.14 -8.80
N GLU A 278 21.01 -3.99 -7.91
CA GLU A 278 22.39 -3.89 -7.43
C GLU A 278 23.38 -4.24 -8.57
N ILE A 279 23.10 -5.26 -9.38
CA ILE A 279 23.91 -5.64 -10.56
C ILE A 279 23.94 -4.50 -11.59
N LEU A 280 22.80 -3.89 -11.91
CA LEU A 280 22.73 -2.77 -12.85
C LEU A 280 23.51 -1.53 -12.37
N LEU A 281 23.51 -1.28 -11.05
CA LEU A 281 24.25 -0.19 -10.41
C LEU A 281 25.71 -0.53 -10.05
N THR A 282 26.16 -1.78 -10.23
CA THR A 282 27.51 -2.24 -9.80
C THR A 282 28.64 -1.52 -10.53
N ASN A 283 28.46 -1.18 -11.81
CA ASN A 283 29.42 -0.42 -12.61
C ASN A 283 28.95 1.02 -12.91
N ALA A 284 28.07 1.56 -12.06
CA ALA A 284 27.60 2.94 -12.13
C ALA A 284 28.38 3.85 -11.15
N ALA A 285 28.35 5.16 -11.38
CA ALA A 285 28.94 6.15 -10.48
C ALA A 285 28.15 6.28 -9.18
N GLU A 286 28.74 6.91 -8.15
CA GLU A 286 27.98 7.40 -7.01
C GLU A 286 26.94 8.44 -7.47
N GLY A 287 25.77 8.48 -6.82
CA GLY A 287 24.65 9.32 -7.27
C GLY A 287 23.78 8.65 -8.34
N CYS A 288 24.25 7.59 -9.00
CA CYS A 288 23.42 6.84 -9.95
C CYS A 288 22.27 6.10 -9.25
N PHE A 289 21.10 6.10 -9.87
CA PHE A 289 19.89 5.51 -9.28
C PHE A 289 18.96 4.86 -10.30
N LEU A 290 18.03 4.05 -9.81
CA LEU A 290 16.86 3.56 -10.55
C LEU A 290 15.65 3.39 -9.64
N VAL A 291 14.46 3.37 -10.23
CA VAL A 291 13.18 3.08 -9.57
C VAL A 291 12.61 1.80 -10.14
N ARG A 292 12.29 0.86 -9.25
CA ARG A 292 11.63 -0.42 -9.55
C ARG A 292 10.35 -0.56 -8.75
N VAL A 293 9.37 -1.29 -9.27
CA VAL A 293 8.12 -1.58 -8.55
C VAL A 293 8.43 -2.48 -7.35
N SER A 294 7.74 -2.27 -6.23
CA SER A 294 7.99 -3.03 -4.99
C SER A 294 7.10 -4.26 -4.89
N GLU A 295 7.70 -5.43 -4.67
CA GLU A 295 6.98 -6.67 -4.37
C GLU A 295 6.58 -6.77 -2.88
N ARG A 296 6.82 -5.72 -2.07
CA ARG A 296 6.61 -5.72 -0.62
C ARG A 296 5.55 -4.72 -0.13
N ILE A 297 5.25 -3.71 -0.93
CA ILE A 297 4.26 -2.65 -0.67
C ILE A 297 3.59 -2.24 -1.98
N TRP A 298 2.42 -1.62 -1.91
CA TRP A 298 1.80 -0.94 -3.05
C TRP A 298 2.55 0.37 -3.31
N GLY A 299 3.60 0.29 -4.12
CA GLY A 299 4.58 1.34 -4.27
C GLY A 299 5.86 0.87 -4.97
N TYR A 300 6.94 1.60 -4.74
CA TYR A 300 8.19 1.46 -5.47
C TYR A 300 9.38 1.32 -4.51
N THR A 301 10.54 0.98 -5.06
CA THR A 301 11.82 1.09 -4.37
C THR A 301 12.77 1.88 -5.25
N LEU A 302 13.23 3.04 -4.77
CA LEU A 302 14.39 3.69 -5.34
C LEU A 302 15.65 2.94 -4.87
N SER A 303 16.51 2.58 -5.80
CA SER A 303 17.78 1.90 -5.53
C SER A 303 18.91 2.84 -5.98
N TYR A 304 19.83 3.14 -5.07
CA TYR A 304 20.79 4.24 -5.17
C TYR A 304 22.22 3.73 -4.94
N ARG A 305 23.18 4.21 -5.74
CA ARG A 305 24.59 3.86 -5.64
C ARG A 305 25.35 4.83 -4.73
N THR A 306 25.97 4.30 -3.68
CA THR A 306 26.94 5.02 -2.84
C THR A 306 28.38 4.62 -3.18
N THR A 307 29.35 5.37 -2.68
CA THR A 307 30.77 5.01 -2.53
C THR A 307 30.96 3.55 -2.11
N SER A 308 30.27 3.13 -1.04
CA SER A 308 30.50 1.87 -0.33
C SER A 308 29.55 0.71 -0.68
N GLY A 309 28.54 0.94 -1.52
CA GLY A 309 27.54 -0.07 -1.85
C GLY A 309 26.22 0.53 -2.37
N PHE A 310 25.09 0.04 -1.85
CA PHE A 310 23.76 0.43 -2.32
C PHE A 310 22.83 0.80 -1.16
N LYS A 311 21.99 1.82 -1.37
CA LYS A 311 20.88 2.18 -0.49
C LYS A 311 19.55 1.92 -1.23
N HIS A 312 18.52 1.55 -0.49
CA HIS A 312 17.18 1.29 -1.04
C HIS A 312 16.12 2.00 -0.21
N PHE A 313 15.40 2.92 -0.85
CA PHE A 313 14.34 3.71 -0.24
C PHE A 313 12.99 3.23 -0.75
N LEU A 314 12.11 2.83 0.16
CA LEU A 314 10.73 2.48 -0.19
C LEU A 314 9.94 3.76 -0.45
N ILE A 315 9.23 3.81 -1.58
CA ILE A 315 8.29 4.87 -1.93
C ILE A 315 6.89 4.31 -1.77
N ASP A 316 6.09 4.95 -0.93
CA ASP A 316 4.67 4.65 -0.82
C ASP A 316 3.91 5.22 -2.04
N ALA A 317 2.92 4.49 -2.52
CA ALA A 317 2.00 4.93 -3.56
C ALA A 317 0.55 4.47 -3.28
N SER A 318 0.24 4.06 -2.05
CA SER A 318 -1.09 3.58 -1.65
C SER A 318 -2.12 4.69 -1.40
N GLY A 319 -1.82 5.92 -1.79
CA GLY A 319 -2.69 7.10 -1.68
C GLY A 319 -2.55 8.02 -2.89
N ASP A 320 -3.14 9.22 -2.81
CA ASP A 320 -3.16 10.25 -3.86
C ASP A 320 -1.78 10.88 -4.18
N TYR A 321 -0.73 10.45 -3.49
CA TYR A 321 0.61 11.02 -3.50
C TYR A 321 1.70 9.94 -3.56
N TYR A 322 2.94 10.39 -3.73
CA TYR A 322 4.17 9.62 -3.58
C TYR A 322 5.03 10.24 -2.49
N SER A 323 5.56 9.42 -1.57
CA SER A 323 6.56 9.86 -0.59
C SER A 323 7.47 8.70 -0.21
N PHE A 324 8.66 8.97 0.30
CA PHE A 324 9.48 7.92 0.90
C PHE A 324 8.92 7.45 2.25
N LEU A 325 9.24 6.21 2.64
CA LEU A 325 8.84 5.62 3.92
C LEU A 325 9.99 5.59 4.92
N GLY A 326 9.75 6.18 6.11
CA GLY A 326 10.70 6.18 7.23
C GLY A 326 11.79 7.25 7.16
N VAL A 327 11.67 8.19 6.23
CA VAL A 327 12.50 9.40 6.10
C VAL A 327 11.58 10.64 6.01
N ASP A 328 12.11 11.78 5.60
CA ASP A 328 11.37 13.06 5.56
C ASP A 328 10.09 12.98 4.70
N GLN A 329 8.97 13.50 5.23
CA GLN A 329 7.61 13.19 4.76
C GLN A 329 7.13 14.04 3.56
N ASN A 330 8.04 14.37 2.63
CA ASN A 330 7.70 15.17 1.46
C ASN A 330 6.75 14.39 0.53
N ARG A 331 5.57 14.97 0.27
CA ARG A 331 4.50 14.38 -0.55
C ARG A 331 4.53 15.01 -1.94
N HIS A 332 4.61 14.18 -2.97
CA HIS A 332 4.68 14.59 -4.37
C HIS A 332 3.46 14.09 -5.15
N ALA A 333 2.97 14.88 -6.11
CA ALA A 333 1.78 14.52 -6.89
C ALA A 333 2.03 13.37 -7.88
N THR A 334 3.16 13.41 -8.60
CA THR A 334 3.60 12.33 -9.49
C THR A 334 4.90 11.69 -9.00
N LEU A 335 5.17 10.46 -9.47
CA LEU A 335 6.46 9.79 -9.23
C LEU A 335 7.61 10.56 -9.89
N ALA A 336 7.38 11.25 -11.01
CA ALA A 336 8.38 12.10 -11.65
C ALA A 336 8.73 13.34 -10.79
N ASP A 337 7.75 13.96 -10.13
CA ASP A 337 8.01 15.07 -9.19
C ASP A 337 8.89 14.66 -8.02
N LEU A 338 8.67 13.46 -7.46
CA LEU A 338 9.50 12.92 -6.39
C LEU A 338 10.96 12.73 -6.86
N ILE A 339 11.15 12.22 -8.07
CA ILE A 339 12.49 12.00 -8.64
C ILE A 339 13.17 13.31 -9.03
N ASP A 340 12.44 14.27 -9.61
CA ASP A 340 13.01 15.57 -9.99
C ASP A 340 13.42 16.40 -8.77
N PHE A 341 12.59 16.45 -7.73
CA PHE A 341 12.88 17.17 -6.48
C PHE A 341 14.16 16.67 -5.80
N HIS A 342 14.33 15.35 -5.69
CA HIS A 342 15.49 14.76 -5.02
C HIS A 342 16.79 14.77 -5.86
N LYS A 343 16.83 15.49 -7.00
CA LYS A 343 18.07 15.87 -7.71
C LYS A 343 18.72 17.12 -7.13
N GLU A 344 17.92 17.95 -6.45
CA GLU A 344 18.36 19.22 -5.85
C GLU A 344 18.31 19.14 -4.31
N GLU A 345 17.37 18.37 -3.75
CA GLU A 345 17.23 18.11 -2.32
C GLU A 345 17.64 16.68 -1.91
N VAL A 346 18.22 16.51 -0.73
CA VAL A 346 18.71 15.19 -0.26
C VAL A 346 17.59 14.30 0.29
N ILE A 347 17.65 12.99 0.00
CA ILE A 347 16.65 12.02 0.48
C ILE A 347 16.71 11.84 2.00
N THR A 348 17.91 11.94 2.60
CA THR A 348 18.07 12.00 4.06
C THR A 348 19.13 13.02 4.46
N THR A 349 18.81 13.87 5.44
CA THR A 349 19.74 14.87 6.00
C THR A 349 21.02 14.23 6.57
N SER A 350 20.95 12.98 7.05
CA SER A 350 22.08 12.25 7.63
C SER A 350 22.88 11.40 6.64
N GLY A 351 22.32 11.09 5.47
CA GLY A 351 22.91 10.21 4.46
C GLY A 351 23.36 10.92 3.18
N GLY A 352 22.90 12.16 2.94
CA GLY A 352 23.35 13.04 1.87
C GLY A 352 23.04 12.55 0.45
N GLU A 353 22.05 11.68 0.27
CA GLU A 353 21.76 11.05 -1.02
C GLU A 353 21.04 12.02 -1.96
N LEU A 354 21.73 12.40 -3.04
CA LEU A 354 21.24 13.29 -4.08
C LEU A 354 21.17 12.52 -5.41
N LEU A 355 20.02 12.52 -6.07
CA LEU A 355 19.80 11.79 -7.31
C LEU A 355 20.54 12.46 -8.48
N GLN A 356 21.61 11.85 -8.97
CA GLN A 356 22.39 12.40 -10.09
C GLN A 356 21.94 11.73 -11.40
N ASP A 357 22.60 10.65 -11.80
CA ASP A 357 22.37 10.02 -13.10
C ASP A 357 21.32 8.89 -13.06
N PRO A 358 20.34 8.88 -13.99
CA PRO A 358 19.43 7.75 -14.14
C PRO A 358 20.19 6.55 -14.76
N CYS A 359 20.24 5.43 -14.06
CA CYS A 359 20.82 4.18 -14.57
C CYS A 359 19.98 3.66 -15.75
N ARG A 360 20.45 3.88 -16.98
CA ARG A 360 19.69 3.53 -18.19
C ARG A 360 19.59 2.01 -18.39
N THR A 361 18.40 1.52 -18.72
CA THR A 361 18.15 0.13 -19.12
C THR A 361 19.06 -0.27 -20.30
N ARG A 362 19.74 -1.42 -20.18
CA ARG A 362 20.73 -1.89 -21.17
C ARG A 362 20.15 -2.79 -22.28
N SER A 363 18.88 -3.20 -22.17
CA SER A 363 18.16 -3.99 -23.18
C SER A 363 17.24 -3.11 -24.02
N SER A 364 17.27 -3.27 -25.35
CA SER A 364 16.31 -2.65 -26.27
C SER A 364 14.92 -3.28 -26.18
N THR A 365 14.82 -4.52 -25.73
CA THR A 365 13.58 -5.23 -25.39
C THR A 365 13.30 -5.10 -23.89
N ALA A 366 13.06 -3.88 -23.42
CA ALA A 366 12.67 -3.61 -22.05
C ALA A 366 11.19 -3.99 -21.85
N ASP A 367 10.94 -5.22 -21.38
CA ASP A 367 9.59 -5.70 -21.02
C ASP A 367 9.00 -4.95 -19.79
N TYR A 368 9.86 -4.39 -18.94
CA TYR A 368 9.51 -3.77 -17.65
C TYR A 368 8.70 -4.69 -16.70
N GLY A 369 8.61 -6.00 -16.99
CA GLY A 369 7.77 -6.94 -16.27
C GLY A 369 6.33 -7.03 -16.78
N GLY A 370 6.05 -6.64 -18.03
CA GLY A 370 4.72 -6.66 -18.65
C GLY A 370 3.83 -5.46 -18.31
N LEU A 371 4.40 -4.40 -17.73
CA LEU A 371 3.69 -3.22 -17.21
C LEU A 371 3.13 -2.30 -18.31
N PHE A 372 3.86 -2.16 -19.42
CA PHE A 372 3.49 -1.30 -20.56
C PHE A 372 2.99 -2.07 -21.79
N LEU A 373 2.81 -3.39 -21.66
CA LEU A 373 2.07 -4.23 -22.60
C LEU A 373 0.55 -4.02 -22.47
#